data_AF-A0A2S7K7D5-F1
#
_entry.id   AF-A0A2S7K7D5-F1
#
_cell.length_a   1.000
_cell.length_b   1.000
_cell.length_c   1.000
_cell.angle_alpha   90.00
_cell.angle_beta   90.00
_cell.angle_gamma   90.00
#
_symmetry.space_group_name_H-M   'P 1'
#
loop_
_entity.id
_entity.type
_entity.pdbx_description
1 polymer ?
#
loop_
_entity_poly.entity_id
_entity_poly.type
_entity_poly.pdbx_seq_one_letter_code
_entity_poly.pdbx_strand_id
1 'polypeptide(L)'
;MLKRGSGLVGGFAAFVLLLSGGCAVNPLTSQSDARREVVAEREVLADAVKAVETAPWPRVEEVSFISRITGAASDDRMTRSKAVDVYLEALQPEGARFFMLAGDANANLAAADRLLAAADGALAAPRLTMNDVVMLETAIQALRENRQIYVNAAKQLEKDGEPVDETRLNAIRDSYASAIRELGRSADALADKIEQDSTENYAAPEPLHRRNFSGV
;
A
#
# COMPACT_ATOMS: atom_id res chain seq x y z
N MET A 1 19.21 63.88 -61.31
CA MET A 1 18.31 65.00 -60.93
C MET A 1 17.37 64.51 -59.84
N LEU A 2 17.24 65.30 -58.78
CA LEU A 2 16.40 65.07 -57.62
C LEU A 2 14.92 64.84 -57.98
N LYS A 3 14.22 64.03 -57.18
CA LYS A 3 13.13 64.55 -56.33
C LYS A 3 12.73 63.55 -55.24
N ARG A 4 13.02 63.95 -53.99
CA ARG A 4 12.39 63.48 -52.76
C ARG A 4 10.90 63.84 -52.80
N GLY A 5 10.05 62.92 -52.36
CA GLY A 5 8.67 63.19 -51.95
C GLY A 5 8.49 62.70 -50.52
N SER A 6 8.57 63.63 -49.57
CA SER A 6 8.18 63.41 -48.18
C SER A 6 6.67 63.64 -48.07
N GLY A 7 5.94 62.68 -47.50
CA GLY A 7 4.54 62.81 -47.12
C GLY A 7 4.37 62.18 -45.73
N LEU A 8 4.12 63.05 -44.75
CA LEU A 8 3.94 62.77 -43.34
C LEU A 8 2.45 62.44 -43.07
N VAL A 9 2.18 61.95 -41.86
CA VAL A 9 0.89 61.96 -41.12
C VAL A 9 0.10 60.64 -41.08
N GLY A 10 0.04 60.09 -39.85
CA GLY A 10 -1.23 59.63 -39.27
C GLY A 10 -1.32 58.14 -38.92
N GLY A 11 -1.55 57.82 -37.64
CA GLY A 11 -2.17 56.54 -37.27
C GLY A 11 -1.64 55.88 -35.99
N PHE A 12 -2.04 56.41 -34.84
CA PHE A 12 -2.02 55.73 -33.54
C PHE A 12 -3.14 54.67 -33.51
N ALA A 13 -2.83 53.40 -33.19
CA ALA A 13 -3.68 52.38 -32.53
C ALA A 13 -3.07 50.98 -32.79
N ALA A 14 -2.36 50.37 -31.84
CA ALA A 14 -2.93 49.60 -30.74
C ALA A 14 -3.94 48.53 -31.19
N PHE A 15 -3.48 47.29 -31.40
CA PHE A 15 -4.25 46.08 -31.10
C PHE A 15 -3.28 44.89 -30.91
N VAL A 16 -2.49 44.94 -29.85
CA VAL A 16 -1.90 43.75 -29.22
C VAL A 16 -2.85 43.39 -28.10
N LEU A 17 -3.78 42.47 -28.33
CA LEU A 17 -4.56 41.81 -27.27
C LEU A 17 -5.31 40.62 -27.90
N LEU A 18 -5.32 39.49 -27.18
CA LEU A 18 -6.06 38.24 -27.44
C LEU A 18 -5.30 37.12 -28.16
N LEU A 19 -4.13 36.77 -27.63
CA LEU A 19 -3.70 35.36 -27.56
C LEU A 19 -3.50 34.95 -26.10
N SER A 20 -4.45 35.31 -25.23
CA SER A 20 -4.69 34.56 -24.00
C SER A 20 -5.55 33.36 -24.36
N GLY A 21 -4.92 32.34 -24.93
CA GLY A 21 -5.46 30.98 -24.99
C GLY A 21 -5.59 30.45 -23.57
N GLY A 22 -6.63 30.92 -22.87
CA GLY A 22 -7.04 30.35 -21.61
C GLY A 22 -7.54 28.95 -21.91
N CYS A 23 -6.73 27.94 -21.57
CA CYS A 23 -7.24 26.59 -21.42
C CYS A 23 -8.38 26.68 -20.41
N ALA A 24 -9.61 26.62 -20.88
CA ALA A 24 -10.78 26.40 -20.04
C ALA A 24 -10.60 25.00 -19.46
N VAL A 25 -9.93 24.91 -18.31
CA VAL A 25 -9.82 23.69 -17.53
C VAL A 25 -11.24 23.40 -17.08
N ASN A 26 -11.93 22.52 -17.79
CA ASN A 26 -13.28 22.15 -17.46
C ASN A 26 -13.22 21.45 -16.09
N PRO A 27 -13.79 22.03 -15.02
CA PRO A 27 -13.59 21.52 -13.66
C PRO A 27 -14.14 20.10 -13.48
N LEU A 28 -15.08 19.70 -14.33
CA LEU A 28 -15.67 18.37 -14.38
C LEU A 28 -14.68 17.28 -14.85
N THR A 29 -13.81 17.58 -15.82
CA THR A 29 -12.76 16.62 -16.26
C THR A 29 -11.64 16.50 -15.23
N SER A 30 -11.22 17.62 -14.63
CA SER A 30 -10.20 17.59 -13.57
C SER A 30 -10.67 16.80 -12.35
N GLN A 31 -11.94 16.92 -11.98
CA GLN A 31 -12.50 16.15 -10.87
C GLN A 31 -12.68 14.66 -11.19
N SER A 32 -12.98 14.30 -12.45
CA SER A 32 -13.06 12.90 -12.85
C SER A 32 -11.70 12.22 -12.93
N ASP A 33 -10.67 12.93 -13.38
CA ASP A 33 -9.32 12.39 -13.51
C ASP A 33 -8.69 12.18 -12.12
N ALA A 34 -8.85 13.13 -11.19
CA ALA A 34 -8.41 12.97 -9.80
C ALA A 34 -9.14 11.80 -9.09
N ARG A 35 -10.42 11.56 -9.39
CA ARG A 35 -11.14 10.40 -8.83
C ARG A 35 -10.63 9.08 -9.41
N ARG A 36 -10.27 9.03 -10.70
CA ARG A 36 -9.72 7.83 -11.34
C ARG A 36 -8.33 7.50 -10.80
N GLU A 37 -7.50 8.52 -10.60
CA GLU A 37 -6.15 8.37 -10.03
C GLU A 37 -6.20 7.77 -8.62
N VAL A 38 -7.06 8.29 -7.74
CA VAL A 38 -7.25 7.75 -6.38
C VAL A 38 -7.75 6.29 -6.39
N VAL A 39 -8.66 5.95 -7.30
CA VAL A 39 -9.16 4.57 -7.42
C VAL A 39 -8.03 3.65 -7.90
N ALA A 40 -7.24 4.07 -8.88
CA ALA A 40 -6.11 3.29 -9.38
C ALA A 40 -5.06 3.05 -8.29
N GLU A 41 -4.70 4.05 -7.48
CA GLU A 41 -3.74 3.89 -6.38
C GLU A 41 -4.22 2.90 -5.33
N ARG A 42 -5.52 2.93 -4.97
CA ARG A 42 -6.10 1.97 -4.03
C ARG A 42 -6.18 0.56 -4.59
N GLU A 43 -6.48 0.41 -5.87
CA GLU A 43 -6.44 -0.90 -6.52
C GLU A 43 -5.03 -1.48 -6.51
N VAL A 44 -4.00 -0.67 -6.80
CA VAL A 44 -2.58 -1.08 -6.70
C VAL A 44 -2.23 -1.50 -5.27
N LEU A 45 -2.65 -0.74 -4.26
CA LEU A 45 -2.42 -1.08 -2.85
C LEU A 45 -3.11 -2.41 -2.49
N ALA A 46 -4.39 -2.57 -2.84
CA ALA A 46 -5.16 -3.77 -2.55
C ALA A 46 -4.59 -5.02 -3.23
N ASP A 47 -4.16 -4.90 -4.49
CA ASP A 47 -3.51 -5.99 -5.23
C ASP A 47 -2.17 -6.38 -4.60
N ALA A 48 -1.39 -5.39 -4.16
CA ALA A 48 -0.13 -5.65 -3.46
C ALA A 48 -0.33 -6.32 -2.10
N VAL A 49 -1.36 -5.92 -1.34
CA VAL A 49 -1.76 -6.59 -0.08
C VAL A 49 -2.12 -8.05 -0.35
N LYS A 50 -2.96 -8.30 -1.35
CA LYS A 50 -3.38 -9.66 -1.73
C LYS A 50 -2.18 -10.53 -2.13
N ALA A 51 -1.18 -9.95 -2.80
CA ALA A 51 0.05 -10.68 -3.15
C ALA A 51 0.86 -11.10 -1.90
N VAL A 52 0.89 -10.26 -0.86
CA VAL A 52 1.54 -10.58 0.43
C VAL A 52 0.76 -11.65 1.21
N GLU A 53 -0.56 -11.61 1.17
CA GLU A 53 -1.45 -12.59 1.80
C GLU A 53 -1.46 -13.96 1.10
N THR A 54 -0.93 -14.05 -0.11
CA THR A 54 -0.87 -15.30 -0.85
C THR A 54 0.11 -16.25 -0.18
N ALA A 55 -0.40 -17.38 0.28
CA ALA A 55 0.37 -18.44 0.93
C ALA A 55 -0.02 -19.82 0.40
N PRO A 56 0.92 -20.77 0.33
CA PRO A 56 0.64 -22.14 -0.13
C PRO A 56 -0.05 -23.02 0.92
N TRP A 57 -0.23 -22.52 2.14
CA TRP A 57 -0.90 -23.24 3.24
C TRP A 57 -2.29 -22.64 3.55
N PRO A 58 -3.17 -23.41 4.20
CA PRO A 58 -4.45 -22.92 4.69
C PRO A 58 -4.28 -21.82 5.75
N ARG A 59 -5.21 -20.85 5.79
CA ARG A 59 -5.18 -19.76 6.77
C ARG A 59 -5.28 -20.31 8.20
N VAL A 60 -4.41 -19.87 9.10
CA VAL A 60 -4.44 -20.28 10.50
C VAL A 60 -5.60 -19.59 11.21
N GLU A 61 -6.33 -20.34 12.02
CA GLU A 61 -7.42 -19.79 12.82
C GLU A 61 -6.88 -19.22 14.13
N GLU A 62 -7.13 -17.93 14.38
CA GLU A 62 -6.77 -17.31 15.65
C GLU A 62 -7.70 -17.77 16.77
N VAL A 63 -7.12 -18.35 17.82
CA VAL A 63 -7.88 -18.74 19.00
C VAL A 63 -8.22 -17.50 19.82
N SER A 64 -9.51 -17.20 19.96
CA SER A 64 -9.98 -16.16 20.87
C SER A 64 -9.45 -16.39 22.29
N PHE A 65 -9.10 -15.32 23.00
CA PHE A 65 -8.55 -15.40 24.37
C PHE A 65 -9.43 -16.23 25.32
N ILE A 66 -10.76 -16.11 25.19
CA ILE A 66 -11.71 -16.88 25.98
C ILE A 66 -11.60 -18.38 25.69
N SER A 67 -11.46 -18.78 24.43
CA SER A 67 -11.28 -20.20 24.07
C SER A 67 -9.96 -20.79 24.58
N ARG A 68 -8.92 -19.98 24.78
CA ARG A 68 -7.65 -20.44 25.39
C ARG A 68 -7.79 -20.71 26.88
N ILE A 69 -8.58 -19.88 27.59
CA ILE A 69 -8.81 -20.02 29.03
C ILE A 69 -9.73 -21.19 29.35
N THR A 70 -10.77 -21.41 28.54
CA THR A 70 -11.77 -22.45 28.81
C THR A 70 -11.37 -23.85 28.36
N GLY A 71 -10.20 -24.00 27.71
CA GLY A 71 -9.72 -25.30 27.20
C GLY A 71 -10.59 -25.89 26.07
N ALA A 72 -11.59 -25.15 25.58
CA ALA A 72 -12.50 -25.59 24.52
C ALA A 72 -11.88 -25.37 23.12
N ALA A 73 -10.66 -25.88 22.91
CA ALA A 73 -10.07 -25.96 21.58
C ALA A 73 -10.64 -27.19 20.86
N SER A 74 -11.39 -26.96 19.78
CA SER A 74 -11.83 -28.02 18.88
C SER A 74 -10.62 -28.57 18.12
N ASP A 75 -10.52 -29.90 18.04
CA ASP A 75 -9.39 -30.62 17.45
C ASP A 75 -9.33 -30.46 15.92
N ASP A 76 -10.42 -30.03 15.28
CA ASP A 76 -10.51 -29.82 13.82
C ASP A 76 -9.89 -28.49 13.35
N ARG A 77 -9.51 -27.59 14.26
CA ARG A 77 -9.03 -26.25 13.89
C ARG A 77 -7.70 -26.28 13.14
N MET A 78 -7.54 -25.34 12.22
CA MET A 78 -6.27 -25.11 11.53
C MET A 78 -5.31 -24.35 12.45
N THR A 79 -4.38 -25.08 13.07
CA THR A 79 -3.33 -24.50 13.91
C THR A 79 -2.09 -24.18 13.10
N ARG A 80 -1.21 -23.35 13.66
CA ARG A 80 0.08 -23.05 13.03
C ARG A 80 0.95 -24.29 12.83
N SER A 81 0.88 -25.27 13.74
CA SER A 81 1.61 -26.54 13.56
C SER A 81 1.08 -27.29 12.35
N LYS A 82 -0.25 -27.44 12.24
CA LYS A 82 -0.87 -28.09 11.08
C LYS A 82 -0.55 -27.37 9.76
N ALA A 83 -0.51 -26.04 9.76
CA ALA A 83 -0.11 -25.29 8.57
C ALA A 83 1.36 -25.56 8.16
N VAL A 84 2.27 -25.72 9.13
CA VAL A 84 3.65 -26.14 8.87
C VAL A 84 3.68 -27.55 8.28
N ASP A 85 2.93 -28.49 8.87
CA ASP A 85 2.89 -29.88 8.40
C ASP A 85 2.36 -29.96 6.94
N VAL A 86 1.23 -29.32 6.66
CA VAL A 86 0.65 -29.22 5.31
C VAL A 86 1.63 -28.59 4.31
N TYR A 87 2.34 -27.54 4.74
CA TYR A 87 3.33 -26.89 3.89
C TYR A 87 4.51 -27.81 3.58
N LEU A 88 5.05 -28.51 4.58
CA LEU A 88 6.16 -29.44 4.40
C LEU A 88 5.80 -30.66 3.55
N GLU A 89 4.56 -31.14 3.63
CA GLU A 89 4.02 -32.18 2.76
C GLU A 89 3.97 -31.74 1.29
N ALA A 90 3.64 -30.47 1.05
CA ALA A 90 3.58 -29.89 -0.28
C ALA A 90 4.96 -29.65 -0.91
N LEU A 91 6.01 -29.49 -0.10
CA LEU A 91 7.38 -29.30 -0.59
C LEU A 91 7.96 -30.62 -1.11
N GLN A 92 8.15 -30.73 -2.43
CA GLN A 92 8.71 -31.91 -3.09
C GLN A 92 9.73 -31.51 -4.17
N PRO A 93 10.85 -32.24 -4.34
CA PRO A 93 11.18 -33.51 -3.68
C PRO A 93 11.88 -33.34 -2.32
N GLU A 94 11.85 -34.41 -1.51
CA GLU A 94 12.67 -34.55 -0.30
C GLU A 94 14.16 -34.31 -0.59
N GLY A 95 14.88 -33.68 0.35
CA GLY A 95 16.29 -33.32 0.22
C GLY A 95 16.55 -31.98 -0.48
N ALA A 96 15.54 -31.39 -1.12
CA ALA A 96 15.58 -30.04 -1.69
C ALA A 96 14.59 -29.06 -1.03
N ARG A 97 13.83 -29.53 -0.01
CA ARG A 97 12.71 -28.78 0.57
C ARG A 97 13.12 -27.43 1.16
N PHE A 98 14.30 -27.34 1.78
CA PHE A 98 14.79 -26.06 2.29
C PHE A 98 15.04 -25.03 1.18
N PHE A 99 15.55 -25.45 0.01
CA PHE A 99 15.77 -24.55 -1.11
C PHE A 99 14.45 -23.99 -1.66
N MET A 100 13.43 -24.85 -1.77
CA MET A 100 12.08 -24.45 -2.19
C MET A 100 11.45 -23.49 -1.17
N LEU A 101 11.55 -23.83 0.12
CA LEU A 101 11.09 -22.98 1.21
C LEU A 101 11.69 -21.58 1.14
N ALA A 102 12.99 -21.52 0.94
CA ALA A 102 13.68 -20.24 0.81
C ALA A 102 13.29 -19.49 -0.48
N GLY A 103 12.92 -20.20 -1.54
CA GLY A 103 12.34 -19.62 -2.76
C GLY A 103 10.98 -18.96 -2.48
N ASP A 104 10.08 -19.68 -1.82
CA ASP A 104 8.75 -19.18 -1.47
C ASP A 104 8.81 -18.00 -0.50
N ALA A 105 9.69 -18.06 0.50
CA ALA A 105 9.97 -16.95 1.40
C ALA A 105 10.47 -15.71 0.64
N ASN A 106 11.40 -15.88 -0.30
CA ASN A 106 11.91 -14.78 -1.12
C ASN A 106 10.83 -14.20 -2.04
N ALA A 107 9.95 -15.03 -2.61
CA ALA A 107 8.84 -14.57 -3.44
C ALA A 107 7.84 -13.74 -2.62
N ASN A 108 7.55 -14.15 -1.39
CA ASN A 108 6.68 -13.40 -0.48
C ASN A 108 7.35 -12.09 0.01
N LEU A 109 8.66 -12.09 0.28
CA LEU A 109 9.41 -10.86 0.57
C LEU A 109 9.40 -9.89 -0.62
N ALA A 110 9.57 -10.37 -1.85
CA ALA A 110 9.43 -9.53 -3.03
C ALA A 110 8.01 -8.96 -3.19
N ALA A 111 6.98 -9.65 -2.70
CA ALA A 111 5.63 -9.09 -2.62
C ALA A 111 5.54 -7.98 -1.55
N ALA A 112 6.22 -8.13 -0.42
CA ALA A 112 6.31 -7.09 0.62
C ALA A 112 7.00 -5.82 0.09
N ASP A 113 8.07 -5.95 -0.69
CA ASP A 113 8.75 -4.81 -1.31
C ASP A 113 7.82 -4.05 -2.28
N ARG A 114 7.03 -4.79 -3.07
CA ARG A 114 6.01 -4.18 -3.95
C ARG A 114 4.91 -3.48 -3.14
N LEU A 115 4.50 -4.06 -2.01
CA LEU A 115 3.53 -3.44 -1.12
C LEU A 115 4.09 -2.15 -0.51
N LEU A 116 5.35 -2.13 -0.10
CA LEU A 116 6.00 -0.93 0.42
C LEU A 116 6.00 0.19 -0.63
N ALA A 117 6.37 -0.12 -1.88
CA ALA A 117 6.31 0.85 -2.97
C ALA A 117 4.87 1.35 -3.24
N ALA A 118 3.86 0.47 -3.14
CA ALA A 118 2.46 0.87 -3.27
C ALA A 118 1.99 1.76 -2.10
N ALA A 119 2.45 1.47 -0.87
CA ALA A 119 2.16 2.29 0.31
C ALA A 119 2.77 3.70 0.18
N ASP A 120 4.01 3.80 -0.29
CA ASP A 120 4.67 5.08 -0.54
C ASP A 120 3.96 5.87 -1.66
N GLY A 121 3.45 5.18 -2.69
CA GLY A 121 2.59 5.78 -3.70
C GLY A 121 1.28 6.31 -3.10
N ALA A 122 0.62 5.52 -2.24
CA ALA A 122 -0.60 5.94 -1.56
C ALA A 122 -0.38 7.17 -0.68
N LEU A 123 0.79 7.36 -0.06
CA LEU A 123 1.11 8.58 0.67
C LEU A 123 1.06 9.84 -0.20
N ALA A 124 1.24 9.75 -1.52
CA ALA A 124 1.08 10.87 -2.44
C ALA A 124 -0.40 11.12 -2.82
N ALA A 125 -1.30 10.17 -2.55
CA ALA A 125 -2.70 10.26 -2.92
C ALA A 125 -3.39 11.49 -2.30
N PRO A 126 -4.30 12.15 -3.03
CA PRO A 126 -5.03 13.31 -2.52
C PRO A 126 -6.15 12.95 -1.53
N ARG A 127 -6.51 11.66 -1.38
CA ARG A 127 -7.55 11.19 -0.46
C ARG A 127 -7.24 9.84 0.15
N LEU A 128 -6.59 9.86 1.30
CA LEU A 128 -6.38 8.70 2.14
C LEU A 128 -7.59 8.39 3.01
N THR A 129 -7.75 7.12 3.38
CA THR A 129 -8.78 6.66 4.31
C THR A 129 -8.20 5.68 5.31
N MET A 130 -8.85 5.54 6.46
CA MET A 130 -8.45 4.57 7.49
C MET A 130 -8.42 3.12 6.96
N ASN A 131 -9.20 2.82 5.92
CA ASN A 131 -9.14 1.52 5.25
C ASN A 131 -7.76 1.21 4.65
N ASP A 132 -7.04 2.21 4.16
CA ASP A 132 -5.69 2.05 3.58
C ASP A 132 -4.67 1.65 4.67
N VAL A 133 -4.82 2.21 5.88
CA VAL A 133 -4.04 1.82 7.07
C VAL A 133 -4.37 0.38 7.50
N VAL A 134 -5.67 0.04 7.56
CA VAL A 134 -6.11 -1.32 7.93
C VAL A 134 -5.59 -2.37 6.95
N MET A 135 -5.53 -2.03 5.65
CA MET A 135 -4.94 -2.87 4.61
C MET A 135 -3.46 -3.18 4.89
N LEU A 136 -2.66 -2.15 5.23
CA LEU A 136 -1.25 -2.37 5.60
C LEU A 136 -1.09 -3.17 6.88
N GLU A 137 -1.85 -2.88 7.93
CA GLU A 137 -1.80 -3.64 9.19
C GLU A 137 -2.14 -5.13 8.98
N THR A 138 -3.13 -5.39 8.13
CA THR A 138 -3.50 -6.77 7.75
C THR A 138 -2.35 -7.47 7.03
N ALA A 139 -1.71 -6.81 6.07
CA ALA A 139 -0.55 -7.36 5.37
C ALA A 139 0.66 -7.58 6.30
N ILE A 140 0.90 -6.66 7.24
CA ILE A 140 1.94 -6.81 8.27
C ILE A 140 1.68 -8.05 9.12
N GLN A 141 0.43 -8.29 9.52
CA GLN A 141 0.06 -9.49 10.26
C GLN A 141 0.29 -10.76 9.43
N ALA A 142 -0.07 -10.75 8.14
CA ALA A 142 0.23 -11.86 7.23
C ALA A 142 1.74 -12.13 7.10
N LEU A 143 2.58 -11.10 6.99
CA LEU A 143 4.04 -11.26 6.96
C LEU A 143 4.60 -11.87 8.25
N ARG A 144 4.06 -11.49 9.41
CA ARG A 144 4.43 -12.10 10.71
C ARG A 144 4.09 -13.59 10.73
N GLU A 145 2.91 -13.95 10.24
CA GLU A 145 2.47 -15.35 10.14
C GLU A 145 3.35 -16.14 9.17
N ASN A 146 3.58 -15.61 7.96
CA ASN A 146 4.41 -16.24 6.94
C ASN A 146 5.84 -16.48 7.44
N ARG A 147 6.47 -15.46 8.04
CA ARG A 147 7.78 -15.59 8.69
C ARG A 147 7.79 -16.73 9.69
N GLN A 148 6.78 -16.82 10.53
CA GLN A 148 6.71 -17.84 11.57
C GLN A 148 6.58 -19.25 10.97
N ILE A 149 5.76 -19.42 9.94
CA ILE A 149 5.58 -20.71 9.26
C ILE A 149 6.86 -21.14 8.54
N TYR A 150 7.48 -20.27 7.74
CA TYR A 150 8.75 -20.58 7.08
C TYR A 150 9.86 -20.94 8.08
N VAL A 151 9.99 -20.21 9.18
CA VAL A 151 11.01 -20.50 10.21
C VAL A 151 10.73 -21.81 10.93
N ASN A 152 9.46 -22.10 11.24
CA ASN A 152 9.09 -23.35 11.90
C ASN A 152 9.25 -24.56 10.96
N ALA A 153 8.90 -24.41 9.69
CA ALA A 153 9.10 -25.42 8.67
C ALA A 153 10.60 -25.73 8.49
N ALA A 154 11.47 -24.72 8.41
CA ALA A 154 12.91 -24.94 8.36
C ALA A 154 13.44 -25.68 9.60
N LYS A 155 12.96 -25.34 10.81
CA LYS A 155 13.32 -26.07 12.04
C LYS A 155 12.82 -27.52 12.04
N GLN A 156 11.69 -27.79 11.41
CA GLN A 156 11.17 -29.15 11.31
C GLN A 156 11.98 -29.97 10.31
N LEU A 157 12.34 -29.41 9.15
CA LEU A 157 13.27 -30.03 8.20
C LEU A 157 14.59 -30.42 8.87
N GLU A 158 15.16 -29.52 9.68
CA GLU A 158 16.39 -29.80 10.44
C GLU A 158 16.21 -30.98 11.41
N LYS A 159 15.07 -31.06 12.12
CA LYS A 159 14.75 -32.19 13.01
C LYS A 159 14.56 -33.50 12.25
N ASP A 160 14.03 -33.42 11.03
CA ASP A 160 13.83 -34.57 10.15
C ASP A 160 15.14 -35.01 9.47
N GLY A 161 16.26 -34.34 9.79
CA GLY A 161 17.61 -34.67 9.30
C GLY A 161 17.94 -34.07 7.94
N GLU A 162 17.11 -33.16 7.41
CA GLU A 162 17.38 -32.46 6.17
C GLU A 162 18.34 -31.29 6.34
N PRO A 163 19.18 -31.01 5.33
CA PRO A 163 20.13 -29.91 5.39
C PRO A 163 19.40 -28.57 5.36
N VAL A 164 19.68 -27.73 6.37
CA VAL A 164 19.21 -26.36 6.48
C VAL A 164 20.41 -25.42 6.48
N ASP A 165 20.43 -24.46 5.57
CA ASP A 165 21.44 -23.40 5.59
C ASP A 165 21.02 -22.33 6.60
N GLU A 166 21.66 -22.36 7.77
CA GLU A 166 21.38 -21.44 8.87
C GLU A 166 21.64 -19.97 8.49
N THR A 167 22.65 -19.71 7.66
CA THR A 167 22.97 -18.35 7.21
C THR A 167 21.82 -17.80 6.37
N ARG A 168 21.33 -18.61 5.43
CA ARG A 168 20.19 -18.24 4.59
C ARG A 168 18.90 -18.11 5.40
N LEU A 169 18.67 -18.98 6.38
CA LEU A 169 17.50 -18.89 7.27
C LEU A 169 17.52 -17.61 8.10
N ASN A 170 18.68 -17.20 8.61
CA ASN A 170 18.85 -15.95 9.34
C ASN A 170 18.62 -14.73 8.42
N ALA A 171 19.15 -14.75 7.20
CA ALA A 171 18.87 -13.70 6.22
C ALA A 171 17.36 -13.54 5.92
N ILE A 172 16.62 -14.64 5.81
CA ILE A 172 15.15 -14.61 5.65
C ILE A 172 14.50 -13.97 6.88
N ARG A 173 14.89 -14.38 8.09
CA ARG A 173 14.34 -13.83 9.35
C ARG A 173 14.53 -12.32 9.45
N ASP A 174 15.71 -11.85 9.09
CA ASP A 174 16.09 -10.43 9.15
C ASP A 174 15.38 -9.63 8.07
N SER A 175 15.25 -10.17 6.86
CA SER A 175 14.51 -9.53 5.75
C SER A 175 13.04 -9.31 6.11
N TYR A 176 12.37 -10.34 6.66
CA TYR A 176 10.99 -10.17 7.16
C TYR A 176 10.91 -9.13 8.28
N ALA A 177 11.88 -9.12 9.21
CA ALA A 177 11.89 -8.15 10.29
C ALA A 177 12.08 -6.71 9.78
N SER A 178 12.87 -6.51 8.71
CA SER A 178 13.00 -5.20 8.05
C SER A 178 11.71 -4.80 7.35
N ALA A 179 11.15 -5.69 6.51
CA ALA A 179 9.92 -5.43 5.76
C ALA A 179 8.74 -5.08 6.69
N ILE A 180 8.55 -5.85 7.77
CA ILE A 180 7.51 -5.58 8.79
C ILE A 180 7.70 -4.19 9.43
N ARG A 181 8.96 -3.82 9.73
CA ARG A 181 9.27 -2.53 10.35
C ARG A 181 9.04 -1.38 9.38
N GLU A 182 9.43 -1.53 8.13
CA GLU A 182 9.26 -0.51 7.09
C GLU A 182 7.79 -0.29 6.76
N LEU A 183 7.02 -1.37 6.55
CA LEU A 183 5.57 -1.27 6.36
C LEU A 183 4.87 -0.65 7.57
N GLY A 184 5.31 -0.96 8.80
CA GLY A 184 4.79 -0.31 10.00
C GLY A 184 4.99 1.20 9.99
N ARG A 185 6.18 1.69 9.58
CA ARG A 185 6.40 3.13 9.41
C ARG A 185 5.52 3.75 8.33
N SER A 186 5.29 3.05 7.22
CA SER A 186 4.38 3.54 6.17
C SER A 186 2.93 3.57 6.65
N ALA A 187 2.49 2.60 7.46
CA ALA A 187 1.17 2.61 8.08
C ALA A 187 0.99 3.79 9.06
N ASP A 188 1.99 4.05 9.91
CA ASP A 188 2.01 5.21 10.80
C ASP A 188 1.95 6.53 9.99
N ALA A 189 2.76 6.65 8.94
CA ALA A 189 2.76 7.84 8.07
C ALA A 189 1.41 8.07 7.37
N LEU A 190 0.74 6.99 6.94
CA LEU A 190 -0.61 7.10 6.36
C LEU A 190 -1.61 7.58 7.42
N ALA A 191 -1.55 7.04 8.64
CA ALA A 191 -2.42 7.45 9.73
C ALA A 191 -2.23 8.92 10.09
N ASP A 192 -0.98 9.38 10.22
CA ASP A 192 -0.63 10.77 10.50
C ASP A 192 -1.17 11.72 9.42
N LYS A 193 -1.02 11.34 8.14
CA LYS A 193 -1.54 12.14 7.02
C LYS A 193 -3.07 12.22 7.03
N ILE A 194 -3.76 11.11 7.33
CA ILE A 194 -5.23 11.10 7.47
C ILE A 194 -5.67 12.04 8.61
N GLU A 195 -4.96 12.02 9.74
CA GLU A 195 -5.25 12.91 10.86
C GLU A 195 -5.03 14.38 10.50
N GLN A 196 -3.92 14.71 9.82
CA GLN A 196 -3.64 16.05 9.32
C GLN A 196 -4.73 16.54 8.36
N ASP A 197 -5.07 15.75 7.35
CA ASP A 197 -6.11 16.09 6.36
C ASP A 197 -7.47 16.31 7.05
N SER A 198 -7.77 15.53 8.09
CA SER A 198 -9.01 15.72 8.87
C SER A 198 -9.02 17.05 9.62
N THR A 199 -7.89 17.41 10.24
CA THR A 199 -7.76 18.62 11.06
C THR A 199 -7.78 19.90 10.22
N GLU A 200 -7.13 19.89 9.05
CA GLU A 200 -7.12 21.03 8.12
C GLU A 200 -8.53 21.33 7.58
N ASN A 201 -9.36 20.30 7.36
CA ASN A 201 -10.75 20.46 6.94
C ASN A 201 -11.66 21.05 8.03
N TYR A 202 -11.35 20.86 9.32
CA TYR A 202 -12.10 21.48 10.42
C TYR A 202 -11.67 22.93 10.70
N ALA A 203 -10.44 23.32 10.32
CA ALA A 203 -9.90 24.66 10.56
C ALA A 203 -10.30 25.72 9.52
N ALA A 204 -11.08 25.35 8.49
CA ALA A 204 -11.64 26.30 7.54
C ALA A 204 -13.01 26.82 8.05
N PRO A 205 -13.09 28.00 8.72
CA PRO A 205 -14.38 28.61 8.96
C PRO A 205 -15.02 28.91 7.61
N GLU A 206 -16.19 28.34 7.33
CA GLU A 206 -17.04 28.84 6.25
C GLU A 206 -17.19 30.35 6.45
N PRO A 207 -16.85 31.20 5.46
CA PRO A 207 -17.25 32.59 5.54
C PRO A 207 -18.77 32.59 5.50
N LEU A 208 -19.40 32.83 6.65
CA LEU A 208 -20.83 33.08 6.81
C LEU A 208 -21.25 34.03 5.69
N HIS A 209 -21.85 33.48 4.65
CA HIS A 209 -22.47 34.24 3.58
C HIS A 209 -23.67 34.95 4.22
N ARG A 210 -23.43 36.15 4.77
CA ARG A 210 -24.50 37.08 5.14
C ARG A 210 -25.26 37.40 3.86
N ARG A 211 -26.35 36.69 3.62
CA ARG A 211 -27.40 37.17 2.72
C ARG A 211 -27.98 38.42 3.37
N ASN A 212 -27.56 39.57 2.87
CA ASN A 212 -28.27 40.82 3.11
C ASN A 212 -29.66 40.67 2.49
N PHE A 213 -30.66 40.40 3.32
CA PHE A 213 -32.05 40.62 2.95
C PHE A 213 -32.28 42.13 2.95
N SER A 214 -32.18 42.74 1.77
CA SER A 214 -32.71 44.08 1.50
C SER A 214 -33.84 43.95 0.48
N GLY A 215 -35.05 44.35 0.88
CA GLY A 215 -36.28 44.35 0.08
C GLY A 215 -37.18 43.18 0.48
N VAL A 216 -38.40 43.39 1.00
CA VAL A 216 -39.45 44.34 0.60
C VAL A 216 -40.18 44.87 1.83
#